data_AF-A0A7V6LM58-F1
#
_entry.id   AF-A0A7V6LM58-F1
#
_cell.length_a   1.000
_cell.length_b   1.000
_cell.length_c   1.000
_cell.angle_alpha   90.00
_cell.angle_beta   90.00
_cell.angle_gamma   90.00
#
_symmetry.space_group_name_H-M   'P 1'
#
loop_
_entity.id
_entity.type
_entity.pdbx_description
1 polymer ?
#
loop_
_entity_poly.entity_id
_entity_poly.type
_entity_poly.pdbx_seq_one_letter_code
_entity_poly.pdbx_strand_id
1 'polypeptide(L)'
;MGQEAFSGCTNLSQVNLPETITKIEEWAFFDCEKLETIFIPLSVRAMEANVFRNCFQLEIYVEAQTIPYPWKNNWNPSNCPFYLNPKP
;
A
#
# COMPACT_ATOMS: atom_id res chain seq x y z
N MET A 1 -1.77 12.45 -0.51
CA MET A 1 -2.64 12.05 -1.65
C MET A 1 -4.08 12.21 -1.19
N GLY A 2 -4.92 12.88 -1.99
CA GLY A 2 -6.27 13.26 -1.58
C GLY A 2 -7.25 12.10 -1.42
N GLN A 3 -8.38 12.39 -0.77
CA GLN A 3 -9.51 11.47 -0.61
C GLN A 3 -9.99 11.02 -2.00
N GLU A 4 -10.29 9.73 -2.15
CA GLU A 4 -10.83 9.13 -3.40
C GLU A 4 -9.97 9.34 -4.67
N ALA A 5 -8.68 9.68 -4.53
CA ALA A 5 -7.82 10.09 -5.67
C ALA A 5 -7.82 9.13 -6.87
N PHE A 6 -7.92 7.82 -6.63
CA PHE A 6 -8.02 6.76 -7.62
C PHE A 6 -9.25 5.86 -7.41
N SER A 7 -10.27 6.35 -6.71
CA SER A 7 -11.49 5.59 -6.45
C SER A 7 -12.15 5.11 -7.77
N GLY A 8 -12.48 3.83 -7.87
CA GLY A 8 -13.11 3.20 -9.03
C GLY A 8 -12.19 3.03 -10.25
N CYS A 9 -10.88 3.22 -10.11
CA CYS A 9 -9.92 3.01 -11.20
C CYS A 9 -9.68 1.50 -11.45
N THR A 10 -10.70 0.79 -11.95
CA THR A 10 -10.71 -0.67 -12.15
C THR A 10 -9.72 -1.19 -13.20
N ASN A 11 -9.07 -0.31 -13.98
CA ASN A 11 -8.00 -0.67 -14.90
C ASN A 11 -6.59 -0.28 -14.40
N LEU A 12 -6.47 0.35 -13.23
CA LEU A 12 -5.18 0.70 -12.65
C LEU A 12 -4.52 -0.58 -12.13
N SER A 13 -3.43 -1.01 -12.77
CA SER A 13 -2.67 -2.21 -12.36
C SER A 13 -1.44 -1.89 -11.53
N GLN A 14 -0.87 -0.70 -11.69
CA GLN A 14 0.33 -0.23 -10.97
C GLN A 14 0.22 1.25 -10.64
N VAL A 15 0.79 1.63 -9.50
CA VAL A 15 0.94 3.04 -9.11
C VAL A 15 2.28 3.27 -8.43
N ASN A 16 2.98 4.31 -8.87
CA ASN A 16 4.22 4.77 -8.25
C ASN A 16 3.91 5.95 -7.34
N LEU A 17 4.08 5.76 -6.04
CA LEU A 17 3.91 6.84 -5.07
C LEU A 17 5.19 7.69 -4.99
N PRO A 18 5.09 9.02 -5.11
CA PRO A 18 6.26 9.87 -4.88
C PRO A 18 6.70 9.86 -3.42
N GLU A 19 8.02 9.93 -3.21
CA GLU A 19 8.71 10.02 -1.90
C GLU A 19 8.31 11.25 -1.06
N THR A 20 7.53 12.17 -1.62
CA THR A 20 7.03 13.35 -0.92
C THR A 20 5.67 13.13 -0.27
N ILE A 21 4.99 12.00 -0.53
CA ILE A 21 3.69 11.72 0.09
C ILE A 21 3.89 11.34 1.55
N THR A 22 3.24 12.10 2.42
CA THR A 22 3.23 11.83 3.87
C THR A 22 1.94 11.17 4.34
N LYS A 23 0.86 11.27 3.56
CA LYS A 23 -0.47 10.76 3.94
C LYS A 23 -1.25 10.22 2.73
N ILE A 24 -1.93 9.11 2.92
CA ILE A 24 -2.92 8.55 1.97
C ILE A 24 -4.29 8.66 2.62
N GLU A 25 -5.14 9.53 2.08
CA GLU A 25 -6.47 9.85 2.62
C GLU A 25 -7.50 8.74 2.35
N GLU A 26 -8.67 8.86 2.97
CA GLU A 26 -9.75 7.87 2.91
C GLU A 26 -10.14 7.50 1.47
N TRP A 27 -10.40 6.21 1.23
CA TRP A 27 -10.81 5.66 -0.07
C TRP A 27 -9.90 5.97 -1.26
N ALA A 28 -8.64 6.37 -1.05
CA ALA A 28 -7.77 6.81 -2.15
C ALA A 28 -7.62 5.77 -3.30
N PHE A 29 -7.75 4.47 -3.03
CA PHE A 29 -7.77 3.39 -4.04
C PHE A 29 -9.00 2.48 -3.91
N PHE A 30 -10.14 3.01 -3.43
CA PHE A 30 -11.37 2.22 -3.34
C PHE A 30 -11.75 1.63 -4.71
N ASP A 31 -12.20 0.37 -4.75
CA ASP A 31 -12.61 -0.34 -5.98
C ASP A 31 -11.54 -0.39 -7.11
N CYS A 32 -10.24 -0.31 -6.77
CA CYS A 32 -9.16 -0.56 -7.72
C CYS A 32 -8.90 -2.07 -7.89
N GLU A 33 -9.86 -2.79 -8.48
CA GLU A 33 -9.90 -4.26 -8.52
C GLU A 33 -8.69 -4.94 -9.18
N LYS A 34 -8.07 -4.27 -10.16
CA LYS A 34 -6.90 -4.77 -10.90
C LYS A 34 -5.56 -4.28 -10.36
N LEU A 35 -5.53 -3.49 -9.28
CA LEU A 35 -4.27 -3.01 -8.73
C LEU A 35 -3.54 -4.20 -8.10
N GLU A 36 -2.45 -4.63 -8.74
CA GLU A 36 -1.70 -5.82 -8.34
C GLU A 36 -0.66 -5.49 -7.28
N THR A 37 0.02 -4.35 -7.44
CA THR A 37 1.14 -3.98 -6.58
C THR A 37 1.14 -2.48 -6.27
N ILE A 38 1.50 -2.14 -5.03
CA ILE A 38 1.81 -0.76 -4.64
C ILE A 38 2.99 -0.72 -3.69
N PHE A 39 3.92 0.21 -3.93
CA PHE A 39 5.05 0.49 -3.05
C PHE A 39 4.72 1.72 -2.19
N ILE A 40 4.67 1.51 -0.87
CA ILE A 40 4.48 2.57 0.13
C ILE A 40 5.86 3.07 0.56
N PRO A 41 6.24 4.32 0.19
CA PRO A 41 7.55 4.86 0.52
C PRO A 41 7.68 5.13 2.02
N LEU A 42 8.93 5.20 2.49
CA LEU A 42 9.27 5.52 3.89
C LEU A 42 8.75 6.88 4.34
N SER A 43 8.31 7.75 3.44
CA SER A 43 7.74 9.07 3.75
C SER A 43 6.29 9.01 4.27
N VAL A 44 5.54 7.95 3.97
CA VAL A 44 4.14 7.83 4.39
C VAL A 44 4.07 7.62 5.90
N ARG A 45 3.34 8.50 6.59
CA ARG A 45 3.16 8.51 8.05
C ARG A 45 1.77 8.05 8.46
N ALA A 46 0.78 8.20 7.58
CA ALA A 46 -0.60 7.86 7.83
C ALA A 46 -1.31 7.34 6.57
N MET A 47 -2.15 6.33 6.76
CA MET A 47 -3.13 5.84 5.79
C MET A 47 -4.47 5.79 6.50
N GLU A 48 -5.48 6.43 5.93
CA GLU A 48 -6.80 6.53 6.55
C GLU A 48 -7.65 5.27 6.30
N ALA A 49 -8.92 5.31 6.73
CA ALA A 49 -9.83 4.18 6.57
C ALA A 49 -10.02 3.79 5.08
N ASN A 50 -10.18 2.50 4.83
CA ASN A 50 -10.65 1.95 3.56
C ASN A 50 -9.82 2.32 2.31
N VAL A 51 -8.55 2.74 2.47
CA VAL A 51 -7.68 3.16 1.34
C VAL A 51 -7.67 2.15 0.21
N PHE A 52 -7.58 0.86 0.52
CA PHE A 52 -7.53 -0.25 -0.44
C PHE A 52 -8.77 -1.16 -0.39
N ARG A 53 -9.92 -0.63 0.06
CA ARG A 53 -11.14 -1.45 0.12
C ARG A 53 -11.51 -1.90 -1.31
N ASN A 54 -11.84 -3.19 -1.44
CA ASN A 54 -12.13 -3.87 -2.70
C ASN A 54 -10.97 -3.93 -3.72
N CYS A 55 -9.72 -3.74 -3.27
CA CYS A 55 -8.53 -4.07 -4.06
C CYS A 55 -8.18 -5.57 -3.88
N PHE A 56 -8.96 -6.46 -4.50
CA PHE A 56 -8.89 -7.90 -4.20
C PHE A 56 -7.61 -8.60 -4.66
N GLN A 57 -6.87 -8.01 -5.60
CA GLN A 57 -5.63 -8.57 -6.16
C GLN A 57 -4.36 -7.94 -5.57
N LEU A 58 -4.51 -6.99 -4.64
CA LEU A 58 -3.42 -6.12 -4.23
C LEU A 58 -2.46 -6.77 -3.25
N GLU A 59 -1.19 -6.81 -3.65
CA GLU A 59 -0.05 -6.96 -2.75
C GLU A 59 0.54 -5.58 -2.41
N ILE A 60 0.81 -5.32 -1.14
CA ILE A 60 1.39 -4.06 -0.70
C ILE A 60 2.86 -4.29 -0.35
N TYR A 61 3.73 -3.41 -0.81
CA TYR A 61 5.13 -3.39 -0.46
C TYR A 61 5.42 -2.16 0.36
N VAL A 62 6.20 -2.29 1.42
CA VAL A 62 6.67 -1.14 2.21
C VAL A 62 8.17 -1.01 2.06
N GLU A 63 8.64 0.21 1.89
CA GLU A 63 10.06 0.49 2.03
C GLU A 63 10.41 0.48 3.52
N ALA A 64 11.38 -0.35 3.90
CA ALA A 64 11.95 -0.34 5.25
C ALA A 64 13.44 -0.65 5.18
N GLN A 65 14.22 0.00 6.05
CA GLN A 65 15.67 -0.23 6.12
C GLN A 65 16.02 -1.54 6.84
N THR A 66 15.15 -1.99 7.74
CA THR A 66 15.27 -3.24 8.49
C THR A 66 13.88 -3.83 8.71
N ILE A 67 13.81 -5.10 9.10
CA ILE A 67 12.55 -5.72 9.53
C ILE A 67 12.04 -4.96 10.77
N PRO A 68 10.88 -4.29 10.71
CA PRO A 68 10.35 -3.56 11.86
C PRO A 68 10.02 -4.53 13.00
N TYR A 69 10.53 -4.27 14.21
CA TYR A 69 10.09 -5.00 15.39
C TYR A 69 8.58 -4.77 15.58
N PRO A 70 7.75 -5.81 15.77
CA PRO A 70 8.06 -7.18 16.23
C PRO A 70 8.07 -8.29 15.15
N TRP A 71 8.22 -7.96 13.86
CA TRP A 71 8.06 -8.92 12.75
C TRP A 71 9.26 -9.89 12.65
N LYS A 72 8.98 -11.15 12.31
CA LYS A 72 9.98 -12.22 12.09
C LYS A 72 9.94 -12.71 10.64
N ASN A 73 11.02 -13.32 10.15
CA ASN A 73 11.17 -13.84 8.77
C ASN A 73 10.09 -14.85 8.29
N ASN A 74 9.21 -15.30 9.19
CA ASN A 74 8.11 -16.23 8.91
C ASN A 74 6.76 -15.76 9.48
N TRP A 75 6.62 -14.47 9.76
CA TRP A 75 5.39 -13.94 10.36
C TRP A 75 4.26 -13.83 9.34
N ASN A 76 3.13 -14.47 9.64
CA ASN A 76 1.86 -14.42 8.91
C ASN A 76 0.72 -14.23 9.92
N PRO A 77 -0.08 -13.15 9.81
CA PRO A 77 -1.34 -13.04 10.54
C PRO A 77 -2.51 -12.80 9.57
N SER A 78 -2.70 -13.68 8.60
CA SER A 78 -3.90 -13.86 7.77
C SER A 78 -4.52 -12.68 6.99
N ASN A 79 -4.02 -11.44 7.04
CA ASN A 79 -4.52 -10.37 6.14
C ASN A 79 -3.67 -9.08 6.03
N CYS A 80 -2.35 -9.14 6.24
CA CYS A 80 -1.46 -8.00 5.97
C CYS A 80 -0.39 -8.40 4.95
N PRO A 81 -0.67 -8.32 3.63
CA PRO A 81 0.31 -8.62 2.59
C PRO A 81 1.24 -7.41 2.44
N PHE A 82 2.01 -7.09 3.49
CA PHE A 82 3.07 -6.09 3.44
C PHE A 82 4.40 -6.80 3.24
N TYR A 83 4.93 -6.72 2.03
CA TYR A 83 6.20 -7.30 1.66
C TYR A 83 7.28 -6.23 1.76
N LEU A 84 8.35 -6.54 2.49
CA LEU A 84 9.55 -5.71 2.49
C LEU A 84 10.14 -5.76 1.09
N ASN A 85 10.31 -4.62 0.44
CA ASN A 85 11.08 -4.57 -0.79
C ASN A 85 12.57 -4.69 -0.43
N PRO A 86 13.26 -5.80 -0.76
CA PRO A 86 14.70 -5.84 -0.64
C PRO A 86 15.26 -5.00 -1.78
N LYS A 87 15.36 -3.68 -1.59
CA LYS A 87 16.26 -2.90 -2.45
C LYS A 87 17.65 -3.55 -2.31
N PRO A 88 18.37 -3.81 -3.43
CA PRO A 88 19.69 -4.42 -3.40
C PRO A 88 20.71 -3.59 -2.62
#